data_AF-A0A7Y2DQ64-F1
#
_entry.id   AF-A0A7Y2DQ64-F1
#
_cell.length_a   1.000
_cell.length_b   1.000
_cell.length_c   1.000
_cell.angle_alpha   90.00
_cell.angle_beta   90.00
_cell.angle_gamma   90.00
#
_symmetry.space_group_name_H-M   'P 1'
#
loop_
_entity.id
_entity.type
_entity.pdbx_description
1 polymer ?
#
loop_
_entity_poly.entity_id
_entity_poly.type
_entity_poly.pdbx_seq_one_letter_code
_entity_poly.pdbx_strand_id
1 'polypeptide(L)'
;MHRSVSLVIMSTTTLFSLSVSACTSDEPEAAATTTTTPTEITTSTAPARILDVGTELDLQAGQCWGELPTPQPPTTGPQARTIAIVDCAAAHIGKVYGNGCLGIESAETSATNKVVAIPCPGNPDDPWPTRRDIEPVVAAACLPLFEDGVGERYATSDLEAIELVPTEEMWLAGERRYVCTAQDPPPAE
;
A
#
# COMPACT_ATOMS: atom_id res chain seq x y z
N MET A 1 -31.24 -58.80 -48.02
CA MET A 1 -30.10 -59.71 -48.32
C MET A 1 -29.56 -60.28 -47.01
N HIS A 2 -28.66 -61.27 -47.11
CA HIS A 2 -28.03 -62.12 -46.09
C HIS A 2 -27.84 -61.67 -44.62
N ARG A 3 -27.78 -62.69 -43.75
CA ARG A 3 -27.24 -62.68 -42.37
C ARG A 3 -25.72 -62.90 -42.39
N SER A 4 -24.99 -62.40 -41.38
CA SER A 4 -23.78 -62.99 -40.73
C SER A 4 -23.08 -61.93 -39.83
N VAL A 5 -22.12 -62.22 -38.93
CA VAL A 5 -22.05 -63.15 -37.76
C VAL A 5 -20.58 -63.20 -37.24
N SER A 6 -20.39 -62.93 -35.94
CA SER A 6 -19.26 -63.28 -35.03
C SER A 6 -17.77 -62.92 -35.32
N LEU A 7 -17.14 -62.24 -34.34
CA LEU A 7 -15.92 -62.64 -33.58
C LEU A 7 -15.80 -61.70 -32.32
N VAL A 8 -15.34 -62.01 -31.09
CA VAL A 8 -14.69 -63.17 -30.40
C VAL A 8 -13.14 -63.17 -30.49
N ILE A 9 -12.31 -62.98 -29.43
CA ILE A 9 -12.54 -62.57 -28.01
C ILE A 9 -11.80 -61.22 -27.69
N MET A 10 -10.86 -60.94 -26.73
CA MET A 10 -10.20 -61.66 -25.62
C MET A 10 -9.69 -60.70 -24.48
N SER A 11 -9.11 -61.27 -23.43
CA SER A 11 -8.53 -60.69 -22.18
C SER A 11 -7.31 -59.76 -22.39
N THR A 12 -6.83 -58.94 -21.43
CA THR A 12 -6.51 -59.25 -20.01
C THR A 12 -6.89 -58.20 -18.96
N THR A 13 -7.15 -58.69 -17.74
CA THR A 13 -7.41 -57.94 -16.50
C THR A 13 -6.18 -57.87 -15.59
N THR A 14 -6.09 -56.80 -14.78
CA THR A 14 -5.77 -56.93 -13.34
C THR A 14 -6.37 -55.78 -12.54
N LEU A 15 -6.92 -56.09 -11.37
CA LEU A 15 -7.21 -55.11 -10.31
C LEU A 15 -6.00 -55.04 -9.37
N PHE A 16 -5.91 -53.97 -8.57
CA PHE A 16 -5.67 -54.17 -7.13
C PHE A 16 -6.32 -53.06 -6.30
N SER A 17 -6.68 -53.36 -5.06
CA SER A 17 -7.47 -52.48 -4.18
C SER A 17 -6.82 -52.28 -2.82
N LEU A 18 -7.07 -51.10 -2.23
CA LEU A 18 -7.22 -50.79 -0.80
C LEU A 18 -6.52 -51.71 0.23
N SER A 19 -5.67 -51.14 1.07
CA SER A 19 -5.56 -51.55 2.49
C SER A 19 -4.91 -50.46 3.36
N VAL A 20 -5.24 -50.49 4.66
CA VAL A 20 -4.70 -49.60 5.70
C VAL A 20 -4.10 -50.49 6.79
N SER A 21 -2.93 -50.14 7.32
CA SER A 21 -2.44 -50.58 8.64
C SER A 21 -1.23 -49.74 9.07
N ALA A 22 -1.08 -49.55 10.38
CA ALA A 22 0.12 -48.96 10.98
C ALA A 22 0.99 -50.06 11.62
N CYS A 23 2.29 -49.84 11.71
CA CYS A 23 3.12 -50.43 12.76
C CYS A 23 4.35 -49.56 13.06
N THR A 24 5.00 -49.84 14.19
CA THR A 24 6.05 -49.03 14.81
C THR A 24 7.44 -49.66 14.66
N SER A 25 8.46 -48.84 14.99
CA SER A 25 9.78 -49.20 15.52
C SER A 25 10.96 -49.23 14.55
N ASP A 26 11.81 -48.22 14.67
CA ASP A 26 13.12 -48.42 15.32
C ASP A 26 13.62 -47.10 15.95
N GLU A 27 14.39 -47.16 17.03
CA GLU A 27 15.09 -46.01 17.63
C GLU A 27 16.52 -46.42 18.00
N PRO A 28 17.52 -45.76 17.40
CA PRO A 28 18.77 -45.53 18.11
C PRO A 28 19.13 -44.04 18.20
N GLU A 29 19.54 -43.64 19.39
CA GLU A 29 20.04 -42.33 19.77
C GLU A 29 21.20 -41.85 18.86
N ALA A 30 21.00 -40.74 18.16
CA ALA A 30 22.06 -39.98 17.49
C ALA A 30 21.73 -38.48 17.58
N ALA A 31 22.56 -37.72 18.32
CA ALA A 31 22.28 -36.32 18.62
C ALA A 31 22.33 -35.43 17.37
N ALA A 32 21.18 -34.90 16.96
CA ALA A 32 21.04 -33.88 15.92
C ALA A 32 20.39 -32.63 16.53
N THR A 33 21.22 -31.59 16.72
CA THR A 33 20.90 -30.29 17.30
C THR A 33 19.57 -29.71 16.81
N THR A 34 18.80 -29.10 17.71
CA THR A 34 17.71 -28.18 17.36
C THR A 34 18.27 -26.89 16.75
N THR A 35 18.72 -26.98 15.50
CA THR A 35 19.04 -25.80 14.70
C THR A 35 17.73 -25.13 14.31
N THR A 36 17.29 -24.18 15.12
CA THR A 36 16.48 -23.07 14.63
C THR A 36 17.32 -22.34 13.59
N THR A 37 17.16 -22.71 12.33
CA THR A 37 17.58 -21.88 11.20
C THR A 37 16.94 -20.51 11.43
N PRO A 38 17.72 -19.42 11.55
CA PRO A 38 17.14 -18.10 11.49
C PRO A 38 16.42 -18.00 10.15
N THR A 39 15.12 -17.68 10.15
CA THR A 39 14.50 -17.20 8.93
C THR A 39 15.29 -15.96 8.52
N GLU A 40 16.09 -16.09 7.47
CA GLU A 40 16.91 -15.00 6.97
C GLU A 40 15.96 -13.86 6.62
N ILE A 41 15.99 -12.80 7.42
CA ILE A 41 15.25 -11.57 7.11
C ILE A 41 16.00 -10.98 5.93
N THR A 42 15.56 -11.34 4.73
CA THR A 42 16.09 -10.83 3.46
C THR A 42 15.64 -9.38 3.31
N THR A 43 16.23 -8.49 4.12
CA THR A 43 16.02 -7.04 4.08
C THR A 43 16.13 -6.59 2.64
N SER A 44 15.07 -5.96 2.11
CA SER A 44 14.99 -5.70 0.69
C SER A 44 15.98 -4.59 0.31
N THR A 45 17.16 -4.97 -0.22
CA THR A 45 18.17 -4.03 -0.73
C THR A 45 17.74 -3.37 -2.06
N ALA A 46 16.45 -3.07 -2.19
CA ALA A 46 15.93 -2.16 -3.21
C ALA A 46 16.39 -0.73 -2.84
N PRO A 47 17.12 -0.03 -3.72
CA PRO A 47 17.59 1.32 -3.40
C PRO A 47 16.40 2.27 -3.27
N ALA A 48 16.38 3.01 -2.16
CA ALA A 48 15.25 3.86 -1.81
C ALA A 48 15.03 4.95 -2.87
N ARG A 49 13.80 5.07 -3.38
CA ARG A 49 13.47 6.07 -4.41
C ARG A 49 13.20 7.41 -3.76
N ILE A 50 14.13 8.33 -3.92
CA ILE A 50 14.03 9.70 -3.40
C ILE A 50 13.02 10.50 -4.24
N LEU A 51 11.91 10.88 -3.63
CA LEU A 51 11.01 11.95 -4.08
C LEU A 51 11.39 13.23 -3.35
N ASP A 52 11.68 14.28 -4.11
CA ASP A 52 11.86 15.61 -3.54
C ASP A 52 10.48 16.30 -3.51
N VAL A 53 9.84 16.37 -2.34
CA VAL A 53 8.48 16.92 -2.19
C VAL A 53 8.52 18.46 -2.15
N GLY A 54 9.14 19.03 -3.18
CA GLY A 54 9.04 20.42 -3.59
C GLY A 54 8.14 20.62 -4.82
N THR A 55 7.84 19.57 -5.60
CA THR A 55 7.05 19.69 -6.84
C THR A 55 5.98 18.61 -7.07
N GLU A 56 6.15 17.37 -6.60
CA GLU A 56 5.18 16.28 -6.84
C GLU A 56 5.08 15.33 -5.63
N LEU A 57 3.91 14.71 -5.47
CA LEU A 57 3.54 13.77 -4.40
C LEU A 57 3.20 12.38 -4.97
N ASP A 58 4.04 11.82 -5.85
CA ASP A 58 3.83 10.51 -6.54
C ASP A 58 4.01 9.27 -5.63
N LEU A 59 3.43 9.30 -4.43
CA LEU A 59 3.34 8.15 -3.54
C LEU A 59 2.12 7.30 -3.91
N GLN A 60 2.30 5.99 -3.97
CA GLN A 60 1.29 5.02 -4.44
C GLN A 60 0.85 4.07 -3.33
N ALA A 61 -0.43 3.67 -3.32
CA ALA A 61 -0.96 2.74 -2.33
C ALA A 61 -0.16 1.43 -2.27
N GLY A 62 0.17 0.98 -1.05
CA GLY A 62 1.04 -0.15 -0.80
C GLY A 62 2.55 0.16 -0.77
N GLN A 63 2.98 1.39 -1.10
CA GLN A 63 4.34 1.84 -0.84
C GLN A 63 4.53 2.21 0.65
N CYS A 64 5.75 2.05 1.14
CA CYS A 64 6.19 2.56 2.43
C CYS A 64 7.25 3.65 2.23
N TRP A 65 7.25 4.67 3.09
CA TRP A 65 8.09 5.85 2.92
C TRP A 65 8.72 6.30 4.25
N GLY A 66 9.96 6.78 4.16
CA GLY A 66 10.70 7.37 5.26
C GLY A 66 11.09 8.81 4.94
N GLU A 67 11.01 9.68 5.94
CA GLU A 67 11.46 11.07 5.83
C GLU A 67 12.99 11.12 5.89
N LEU A 68 13.65 11.70 4.88
CA LEU A 68 15.11 11.81 4.89
C LEU A 68 15.56 12.95 5.81
N PRO A 69 16.70 12.81 6.52
CA PRO A 69 17.32 13.93 7.23
C PRO A 69 17.61 15.07 6.25
N THR A 70 16.89 16.18 6.38
CA THR A 70 17.03 17.33 5.48
C THR A 70 18.45 17.90 5.57
N PRO A 71 19.16 18.07 4.44
CA PRO A 71 20.31 18.97 4.40
C PRO A 71 19.90 20.36 4.89
N GLN A 72 20.81 21.08 5.55
CA GLN A 72 20.51 22.38 6.18
C GLN A 72 19.77 23.32 5.20
N PRO A 73 18.66 23.95 5.64
CA PRO A 73 17.69 24.55 4.73
C PRO A 73 18.26 25.76 3.96
N PRO A 74 17.80 25.99 2.72
CA PRO A 74 18.03 27.27 2.06
C PRO A 74 17.37 28.38 2.90
N THR A 75 18.12 29.44 3.19
CA THR A 75 17.69 30.53 4.09
C THR A 75 16.57 31.43 3.53
N THR A 76 16.11 31.15 2.32
CA THR A 76 15.05 31.87 1.60
C THR A 76 14.37 30.91 0.62
N GLY A 77 13.29 30.29 1.07
CA GLY A 77 12.44 29.40 0.27
C GLY A 77 11.50 28.58 1.15
N PRO A 78 10.40 28.04 0.57
CA PRO A 78 9.64 26.97 1.21
C PRO A 78 10.51 25.72 1.39
N GLN A 79 10.20 24.91 2.39
CA GLN A 79 10.98 23.72 2.73
C GLN A 79 10.33 22.47 2.13
N ALA A 80 10.89 22.00 1.01
CA ALA A 80 10.62 20.67 0.50
C ALA A 80 11.03 19.62 1.55
N ARG A 81 10.14 18.68 1.85
CA ARG A 81 10.47 17.48 2.63
C ARG A 81 10.92 16.41 1.66
N THR A 82 12.17 15.97 1.73
CA THR A 82 12.63 14.90 0.86
C THR A 82 12.19 13.55 1.43
N ILE A 83 11.30 12.85 0.73
CA ILE A 83 10.73 11.56 1.12
C ILE A 83 11.43 10.46 0.31
N ALA A 84 11.70 9.30 0.90
CA ALA A 84 12.21 8.15 0.17
C ALA A 84 11.29 6.93 0.32
N ILE A 85 10.98 6.25 -0.80
CA ILE A 85 10.30 4.94 -0.77
C ILE A 85 11.25 3.90 -0.19
N VAL A 86 10.85 3.20 0.87
CA VAL A 86 11.69 2.28 1.66
C VAL A 86 10.96 0.95 1.96
N ASP A 87 11.67 0.02 2.60
CA ASP A 87 11.09 -1.19 3.18
C ASP A 87 10.22 -0.84 4.40
N CYS A 88 9.04 -1.46 4.52
CA CYS A 88 8.09 -1.24 5.62
C CYS A 88 8.57 -1.82 6.97
N ALA A 89 9.63 -2.62 7.00
CA ALA A 89 10.03 -3.41 8.18
C ALA A 89 10.67 -2.60 9.34
N ALA A 90 10.81 -1.28 9.21
CA ALA A 90 11.34 -0.42 10.28
C ALA A 90 10.21 0.35 10.98
N ALA A 91 10.31 0.49 12.30
CA ALA A 91 9.42 1.36 13.08
C ALA A 91 9.59 2.83 12.64
N HIS A 92 8.51 3.61 12.74
CA HIS A 92 8.42 5.00 12.29
C HIS A 92 8.51 5.19 10.76
N ILE A 93 8.05 4.20 9.98
CA ILE A 93 7.90 4.28 8.52
C ILE A 93 6.41 4.40 8.16
N GLY A 94 6.07 5.36 7.30
CA GLY A 94 4.69 5.59 6.86
C GLY A 94 4.30 4.64 5.73
N LYS A 95 3.19 3.92 5.88
CA LYS A 95 2.57 3.09 4.84
C LYS A 95 1.49 3.89 4.11
N VAL A 96 1.61 4.02 2.78
CA VAL A 96 0.54 4.60 1.95
C VAL A 96 -0.60 3.60 1.82
N TYR A 97 -1.79 3.97 2.28
CA TYR A 97 -3.00 3.14 2.15
C TYR A 97 -3.98 3.64 1.09
N GLY A 98 -3.83 4.89 0.62
CA GLY A 98 -4.64 5.45 -0.45
C GLY A 98 -4.02 6.70 -1.07
N ASN A 99 -4.52 7.10 -2.25
CA ASN A 99 -4.25 8.39 -2.87
C ASN A 99 -5.42 8.80 -3.78
N GLY A 100 -5.39 10.04 -4.28
CA GLY A 100 -6.37 10.56 -5.23
C GLY A 100 -6.03 11.99 -5.62
N CYS A 101 -6.84 12.64 -6.45
CA CYS A 101 -6.62 14.03 -6.84
C CYS A 101 -7.70 14.96 -6.27
N LEU A 102 -7.36 16.23 -6.18
CA LEU A 102 -8.26 17.32 -5.83
C LEU A 102 -8.71 18.05 -7.09
N GLY A 103 -9.94 18.55 -7.07
CA GLY A 103 -10.48 19.43 -8.10
C GLY A 103 -11.47 20.43 -7.52
N ILE A 104 -11.76 21.47 -8.29
CA ILE A 104 -12.69 22.54 -7.92
C ILE A 104 -14.00 22.41 -8.67
N GLU A 105 -15.06 22.05 -7.95
CA GLU A 105 -16.42 22.17 -8.45
C GLU A 105 -16.87 23.64 -8.38
N SER A 106 -17.17 24.20 -9.56
CA SER A 106 -17.95 25.44 -9.67
C SER A 106 -19.40 25.15 -9.29
N ALA A 107 -19.82 25.57 -8.10
CA ALA A 107 -21.20 25.43 -7.67
C ALA A 107 -22.10 26.39 -8.47
N GLU A 108 -22.87 25.90 -9.44
CA GLU A 108 -23.71 26.72 -10.33
C GLU A 108 -24.73 27.63 -9.60
N THR A 109 -24.94 27.41 -8.29
CA THR A 109 -25.86 28.16 -7.43
C THR A 109 -25.22 28.78 -6.19
N SER A 110 -23.89 28.69 -6.01
CA SER A 110 -23.19 29.32 -4.87
C SER A 110 -21.93 30.07 -5.31
N ALA A 111 -21.70 31.26 -4.77
CA ALA A 111 -20.55 32.12 -5.06
C ALA A 111 -19.23 31.64 -4.40
N THR A 112 -19.11 30.34 -4.18
CA THR A 112 -18.00 29.67 -3.49
C THR A 112 -17.63 28.40 -4.23
N ASN A 113 -16.41 28.38 -4.77
CA ASN A 113 -15.76 27.17 -5.27
C ASN A 113 -15.75 26.08 -4.19
N LYS A 114 -16.08 24.84 -4.56
CA LYS A 114 -16.08 23.69 -3.65
C LYS A 114 -14.92 22.76 -4.00
N VAL A 115 -14.10 22.42 -3.01
CA VAL A 115 -13.07 21.37 -3.14
C VAL A 115 -13.74 19.99 -3.13
N VAL A 116 -13.28 19.09 -4.01
CA VAL A 116 -13.67 17.68 -4.05
C VAL A 116 -12.48 16.77 -4.31
N ALA A 117 -12.55 15.54 -3.79
CA ALA A 117 -11.70 14.44 -4.22
C ALA A 117 -12.25 13.84 -5.53
N ILE A 118 -11.37 13.60 -6.49
CA ILE A 118 -11.67 13.16 -7.86
C ILE A 118 -10.61 12.15 -8.35
N PRO A 119 -10.93 11.33 -9.38
CA PRO A 119 -9.92 10.59 -10.12
C PRO A 119 -8.86 11.52 -10.71
N CYS A 120 -7.59 11.07 -10.72
CA CYS A 120 -6.50 11.83 -11.32
C CYS A 120 -6.52 11.77 -12.87
N PRO A 121 -6.00 12.81 -13.56
CA PRO A 121 -5.45 14.06 -13.01
C PRO A 121 -6.55 15.07 -12.64
N GLY A 122 -6.27 15.93 -11.65
CA GLY A 122 -7.05 17.14 -11.43
C GLY A 122 -6.71 18.26 -12.43
N ASN A 123 -7.47 19.35 -12.42
CA ASN A 123 -7.26 20.46 -13.34
C ASN A 123 -6.11 21.39 -12.87
N PRO A 124 -4.98 21.52 -13.59
CA PRO A 124 -3.85 22.35 -13.18
C PRO A 124 -4.15 23.85 -13.18
N ASP A 125 -5.19 24.28 -13.90
CA ASP A 125 -5.64 25.69 -13.93
C ASP A 125 -6.63 26.05 -12.80
N ASP A 126 -7.04 25.09 -11.96
CA ASP A 126 -7.93 25.36 -10.82
C ASP A 126 -7.29 26.37 -9.83
N PRO A 127 -8.04 27.35 -9.30
CA PRO A 127 -7.53 28.29 -8.31
C PRO A 127 -7.27 27.59 -6.97
N TRP A 128 -6.20 27.98 -6.28
CA TRP A 128 -5.86 27.47 -4.95
C TRP A 128 -6.99 27.74 -3.94
N PRO A 129 -7.63 26.70 -3.36
CA PRO A 129 -8.77 26.87 -2.45
C PRO A 129 -8.36 27.15 -1.00
N THR A 130 -7.06 27.36 -0.73
CA THR A 130 -6.43 27.29 0.59
C THR A 130 -6.44 25.89 1.23
N ARG A 131 -5.42 25.61 2.06
CA ARG A 131 -5.30 24.33 2.75
C ARG A 131 -6.48 24.02 3.68
N ARG A 132 -7.09 25.04 4.30
CA ARG A 132 -8.21 24.89 5.25
C ARG A 132 -9.45 24.24 4.63
N ASP A 133 -9.64 24.44 3.33
CA ASP A 133 -10.79 23.89 2.60
C ASP A 133 -10.43 22.57 1.88
N ILE A 134 -9.14 22.18 1.86
CA ILE A 134 -8.63 20.89 1.37
C ILE A 134 -8.64 19.83 2.47
N GLU A 135 -8.05 20.13 3.63
CA GLU A 135 -7.89 19.19 4.77
C GLU A 135 -9.16 18.36 5.09
N PRO A 136 -10.36 18.94 5.27
CA PRO A 136 -11.56 18.16 5.58
C PRO A 136 -12.05 17.29 4.41
N VAL A 137 -11.73 17.63 3.16
CA VAL A 137 -12.09 16.83 1.97
C VAL A 137 -11.16 15.63 1.86
N VAL A 138 -9.86 15.82 2.12
CA VAL A 138 -8.88 14.73 2.06
C VAL A 138 -9.11 13.74 3.20
N ALA A 139 -9.28 14.20 4.45
CA ALA A 139 -9.57 13.31 5.58
C ALA A 139 -10.85 12.47 5.34
N ALA A 140 -11.90 13.08 4.77
CA ALA A 140 -13.13 12.37 4.41
C ALA A 140 -12.95 11.37 3.25
N ALA A 141 -12.04 11.63 2.32
CA ALA A 141 -11.71 10.73 1.21
C ALA A 141 -10.74 9.60 1.62
N CYS A 142 -9.87 9.85 2.59
CA CYS A 142 -8.90 8.90 3.10
C CYS A 142 -9.53 7.90 4.09
N LEU A 143 -10.38 8.34 5.02
CA LEU A 143 -10.98 7.48 6.05
C LEU A 143 -11.60 6.15 5.53
N PRO A 144 -12.39 6.09 4.44
CA PRO A 144 -12.94 4.82 3.94
C PRO A 144 -11.89 3.89 3.31
N LEU A 145 -10.71 4.38 2.94
CA LEU A 145 -9.62 3.59 2.35
C LEU A 145 -8.72 2.93 3.41
N PHE A 146 -8.82 3.34 4.68
CA PHE A 146 -7.94 2.87 5.74
C PHE A 146 -8.10 1.36 6.00
N GLU A 147 -9.34 0.85 6.09
CA GLU A 147 -9.58 -0.57 6.42
C GLU A 147 -9.04 -1.51 5.32
N ASP A 148 -9.31 -1.20 4.05
CA ASP A 148 -8.83 -1.99 2.91
C ASP A 148 -7.29 -1.93 2.76
N GLY A 149 -6.69 -0.74 2.95
CA GLY A 149 -5.27 -0.53 2.70
C GLY A 149 -4.36 -0.89 3.88
N VAL A 150 -4.83 -0.70 5.13
CA VAL A 150 -4.08 -1.06 6.35
C VAL A 150 -4.33 -2.51 6.75
N GLY A 151 -5.58 -2.97 6.69
CA GLY A 151 -6.04 -4.31 7.12
C GLY A 151 -6.86 -4.31 8.42
N GLU A 152 -7.12 -3.14 9.01
CA GLU A 152 -7.91 -2.97 10.22
C GLU A 152 -8.64 -1.62 10.24
N ARG A 153 -9.67 -1.47 11.08
CA ARG A 153 -10.45 -0.22 11.17
C ARG A 153 -9.69 0.84 11.95
N TYR A 154 -9.61 2.05 11.38
CA TYR A 154 -9.01 3.23 12.00
C TYR A 154 -9.47 3.47 13.45
N ALA A 155 -10.78 3.35 13.72
CA ALA A 155 -11.36 3.52 15.05
C ALA A 155 -10.96 2.45 16.11
N THR A 156 -10.12 1.49 15.73
CA THR A 156 -9.53 0.45 16.60
C THR A 156 -8.05 0.20 16.29
N SER A 157 -7.41 1.07 15.50
CA SER A 157 -5.99 0.96 15.15
C SER A 157 -5.14 1.71 16.19
N ASP A 158 -3.94 1.20 16.47
CA ASP A 158 -2.92 1.94 17.22
C ASP A 158 -2.09 2.88 16.31
N LEU A 159 -2.35 2.89 14.99
CA LEU A 159 -1.64 3.73 14.00
C LEU A 159 -2.30 5.10 13.83
N GLU A 160 -1.47 6.14 13.66
CA GLU A 160 -1.90 7.47 13.29
C GLU A 160 -2.14 7.56 11.76
N ALA A 161 -3.27 8.14 11.35
CA ALA A 161 -3.52 8.50 9.96
C ALA A 161 -3.03 9.92 9.70
N ILE A 162 -2.26 10.10 8.62
CA ILE A 162 -1.74 11.40 8.17
C ILE A 162 -2.06 11.59 6.68
N GLU A 163 -2.77 12.67 6.38
CA GLU A 163 -3.04 13.16 5.05
C GLU A 163 -1.93 14.08 4.54
N LEU A 164 -1.17 13.62 3.53
CA LEU A 164 -0.27 14.49 2.78
C LEU A 164 -1.07 15.19 1.67
N VAL A 165 -1.02 16.52 1.64
CA VAL A 165 -1.81 17.37 0.72
C VAL A 165 -0.91 18.39 0.00
N PRO A 166 -1.28 18.88 -1.20
CA PRO A 166 -0.50 19.87 -1.92
C PRO A 166 -0.32 21.15 -1.11
N THR A 167 0.87 21.75 -1.17
CA THR A 167 1.07 23.15 -0.76
C THR A 167 0.53 24.10 -1.83
N GLU A 168 0.43 25.39 -1.51
CA GLU A 168 0.06 26.43 -2.49
C GLU A 168 1.04 26.48 -3.67
N GLU A 169 2.34 26.28 -3.41
CA GLU A 169 3.39 26.21 -4.43
C GLU A 169 3.23 24.99 -5.33
N MET A 170 3.04 23.80 -4.75
CA MET A 170 2.81 22.57 -5.52
C MET A 170 1.53 22.69 -6.35
N TRP A 171 0.47 23.27 -5.79
CA TRP A 171 -0.78 23.54 -6.51
C TRP A 171 -0.58 24.51 -7.69
N LEU A 172 0.21 25.58 -7.51
CA LEU A 172 0.57 26.50 -8.60
C LEU A 172 1.52 25.88 -9.63
N ALA A 173 2.26 24.82 -9.26
CA ALA A 173 3.02 23.98 -10.20
C ALA A 173 2.16 22.91 -10.92
N GLY A 174 0.86 22.81 -10.59
CA GLY A 174 -0.10 21.90 -11.21
C GLY A 174 -0.37 20.61 -10.44
N GLU A 175 0.29 20.37 -9.30
CA GLU A 175 0.00 19.21 -8.46
C GLU A 175 -1.40 19.30 -7.84
N ARG A 176 -2.12 18.18 -7.84
CA ARG A 176 -3.47 18.03 -7.29
C ARG A 176 -3.60 16.82 -6.36
N ARG A 177 -2.57 15.98 -6.27
CA ARG A 177 -2.65 14.70 -5.56
C ARG A 177 -2.63 14.89 -4.04
N TYR A 178 -3.48 14.15 -3.36
CA TYR A 178 -3.37 13.86 -1.93
C TYR A 178 -2.96 12.40 -1.73
N VAL A 179 -2.32 12.11 -0.60
CA VAL A 179 -1.86 10.78 -0.24
C VAL A 179 -2.25 10.49 1.21
N CYS A 180 -2.89 9.33 1.42
CA CYS A 180 -3.34 8.85 2.72
C CYS A 180 -2.31 7.88 3.29
N THR A 181 -1.75 8.19 4.45
CA THR A 181 -0.66 7.42 5.06
C THR A 181 -0.99 7.00 6.49
N ALA A 182 -0.58 5.79 6.89
CA ALA A 182 -0.69 5.31 8.27
C ALA A 182 0.71 5.02 8.81
N GLN A 183 0.99 5.40 10.06
CA GLN A 183 2.29 5.25 10.70
C GLN A 183 2.17 4.98 12.20
N ASP A 184 3.26 4.54 12.83
CA ASP A 184 3.37 4.53 14.30
C ASP A 184 3.20 5.98 14.82
N PRO A 185 2.34 6.22 15.84
CA PRO A 185 2.26 7.53 16.47
C PRO A 185 3.59 7.91 17.15
N PRO A 186 3.90 9.21 17.31
CA PRO A 186 5.10 9.65 18.01
C PRO A 186 5.10 9.12 19.46
N PRO A 187 6.27 8.77 20.03
CA PRO A 187 6.37 8.36 21.42
C PRO A 187 5.92 9.50 22.34
N ALA A 188 5.11 9.18 23.35
CA ALA A 188 4.60 10.17 24.30
C ALA A 188 5.72 10.80 25.15
N GLU A 189 5.70 12.14 25.25
CA GLU A 189 6.62 12.96 26.06
C GLU A 189 6.22 13.02 27.56
#